data_AF-A0A349L0P0-F1
#
_entry.id   AF-A0A349L0P0-F1
#
_cell.length_a   1.000
_cell.length_b   1.000
_cell.length_c   1.000
_cell.angle_alpha   90.00
_cell.angle_beta   90.00
_cell.angle_gamma   90.00
#
_symmetry.space_group_name_H-M   'P 1'
#
loop_
_entity.id
_entity.type
_entity.pdbx_description
1 polymer ?
#
loop_
_entity_poly.entity_id
_entity_poly.type
_entity_poly.pdbx_seq_one_letter_code
_entity_poly.pdbx_strand_id
1 'polypeptide(L)' 'MNLIITLIVYLVVFGLIWWLVAMLPLPAPVAQIVRVLFIILLILIILSVFGIIPGGYLPHLNL' A
#
# COMPACT_ATOMS: atom_id res chain seq x y z
N MET A 1 12.40 -4.95 17.18
CA MET A 1 12.65 -5.73 15.95
C MET A 1 11.32 -6.12 15.30
N ASN A 2 10.46 -5.14 14.96
CA ASN A 2 9.16 -5.41 14.34
C ASN A 2 8.78 -4.30 13.35
N LEU A 3 8.96 -3.02 13.70
CA LEU A 3 8.57 -1.89 12.82
C LEU A 3 9.20 -1.94 11.41
N ILE A 4 10.52 -2.13 11.32
CA ILE A 4 11.24 -2.18 10.03
C ILE A 4 10.77 -3.38 9.20
N ILE A 5 10.54 -4.53 9.84
CA ILE A 5 10.04 -5.74 9.18
C ILE A 5 8.62 -5.52 8.68
N THR A 6 7.73 -4.97 9.51
CA THR A 6 6.36 -4.58 9.13
C THR A 6 6.37 -3.62 7.94
N LEU A 7 7.25 -2.62 7.95
CA LEU A 7 7.36 -1.64 6.88
C LEU A 7 7.82 -2.28 5.56
N ILE A 8 8.83 -3.15 5.63
CA ILE A 8 9.31 -3.92 4.48
C ILE A 8 8.21 -4.83 3.95
N VAL A 9 7.49 -5.55 4.81
CA VAL A 9 6.38 -6.43 4.42
C VAL A 9 5.28 -5.63 3.72
N TYR A 10 4.90 -4.46 4.24
CA TYR A 10 3.91 -3.60 3.56
C TYR A 10 4.39 -3.14 2.18
N LEU A 11 5.64 -2.68 2.07
CA LEU A 11 6.20 -2.22 0.79
C LEU A 11 6.28 -3.36 -0.23
N VAL A 12 6.66 -4.56 0.21
CA VAL A 12 6.75 -5.74 -0.66
C VAL A 12 5.37 -6.22 -1.09
N VAL A 13 4.41 -6.37 -0.17
CA VAL A 13 3.03 -6.78 -0.49
C VAL A 13 2.39 -5.77 -1.45
N PHE A 14 2.55 -4.49 -1.18
CA PHE A 14 2.04 -3.44 -2.04
C PHE A 14 2.73 -3.46 -3.41
N GLY A 15 4.06 -3.55 -3.46
CA GLY A 15 4.81 -3.67 -4.71
C GLY A 15 4.39 -4.89 -5.55
N LEU A 16 4.09 -6.03 -4.92
CA LEU A 16 3.58 -7.23 -5.60
C LEU A 16 2.17 -7.03 -6.16
N ILE A 17 1.27 -6.41 -5.40
CA ILE A 17 -0.08 -6.08 -5.88
C ILE A 17 0.02 -5.14 -7.08
N TRP A 18 0.87 -4.11 -7.01
CA TRP A 18 1.10 -3.21 -8.13
C TRP A 18 1.56 -3.93 -9.39
N TRP A 19 2.53 -4.83 -9.22
CA TRP A 19 3.13 -5.57 -10.31
C TRP A 19 2.10 -6.47 -11.00
N LEU A 20 1.24 -7.15 -10.22
CA LEU A 20 0.15 -7.95 -10.76
C LEU A 20 -0.90 -7.10 -11.50
N VAL A 21 -1.26 -5.95 -10.92
CA VAL A 21 -2.23 -5.02 -11.53
C VAL A 21 -1.70 -4.43 -12.83
N ALA A 22 -0.39 -4.12 -12.89
CA ALA A 22 0.25 -3.57 -14.09
C ALA A 22 0.38 -4.58 -15.23
N MET A 23 0.42 -5.88 -14.91
CA MET A 23 0.44 -6.97 -15.90
C MET A 23 -0.93 -7.20 -16.56
N LEU A 24 -2.02 -6.71 -15.96
CA LEU A 24 -3.33 -6.73 -16.60
C LEU A 24 -3.36 -5.64 -17.68
N PRO A 25 -3.57 -5.99 -18.97
CA PRO A 25 -3.78 -5.02 -20.03
C PRO A 25 -5.17 -4.38 -19.84
N LEU A 26 -5.26 -3.44 -18.90
CA LEU A 26 -6.42 -2.61 -18.68
C LEU A 26 -6.44 -1.52 -19.76
N PRO A 27 -7.51 -1.39 -20.55
CA PRO A 27 -7.63 -0.30 -21.51
C PRO A 27 -7.67 1.04 -20.77
N ALA A 28 -7.09 2.08 -21.37
CA ALA A 28 -7.34 3.45 -20.92
C ALA A 28 -8.86 3.73 -20.99
N PRO A 29 -9.47 4.42 -20.01
CA PRO A 29 -8.88 5.19 -18.91
C PRO A 29 -8.77 4.43 -17.57
N VAL A 30 -9.18 3.16 -17.51
CA VAL A 30 -9.23 2.38 -16.27
C VAL A 30 -7.83 2.15 -15.70
N ALA A 31 -6.86 1.84 -16.56
CA ALA A 31 -5.45 1.71 -16.15
C ALA A 31 -4.94 2.98 -15.47
N GLN A 32 -5.34 4.16 -15.95
CA GLN A 32 -4.93 5.44 -15.39
C GLN A 32 -5.56 5.68 -14.02
N ILE A 33 -6.85 5.36 -13.85
CA ILE A 33 -7.56 5.49 -12.58
C ILE A 33 -6.94 4.58 -11.51
N VAL A 34 -6.69 3.31 -11.86
CA VAL A 34 -6.04 2.35 -10.95
C VAL A 34 -4.63 2.82 -10.58
N ARG A 35 -3.88 3.40 -11.54
CA ARG A 35 -2.56 3.98 -11.29
C ARG A 35 -2.63 5.09 -10.24
N VAL A 36 -3.58 6.01 -10.40
CA VAL A 36 -3.78 7.14 -9.49
C VAL A 36 -4.20 6.67 -8.10
N LEU A 37 -5.17 5.76 -8.00
CA LEU A 37 -5.61 5.18 -6.72
C LEU A 37 -4.46 4.53 -5.97
N PHE A 38 -3.58 3.84 -6.69
CA PHE A 38 -2.47 3.15 -6.09
C PHE A 38 -1.41 4.11 -5.53
N ILE A 39 -1.08 5.20 -6.23
CA ILE A 39 -0.12 6.17 -5.68
C ILE A 39 -0.73 6.87 -4.46
N ILE A 40 -2.05 7.14 -4.46
CA ILE A 40 -2.76 7.69 -3.29
C ILE A 40 -2.63 6.75 -2.09
N LEU A 41 -2.89 5.45 -2.27
CA LEU A 41 -2.73 4.44 -1.22
C LEU A 41 -1.27 4.35 -0.72
N LEU A 42 -0.29 4.43 -1.62
CA LEU A 42 1.13 4.43 -1.26
C LEU A 42 1.49 5.65 -0.39
N ILE A 43 0.99 6.83 -0.77
CA ILE A 43 1.15 8.07 0.00
C ILE A 43 0.49 7.93 1.37
N LEU A 44 -0.73 7.38 1.46
CA LEU A 44 -1.42 7.17 2.73
C LEU A 44 -0.66 6.22 3.67
N ILE A 45 -0.09 5.13 3.13
CA ILE A 45 0.73 4.19 3.91
C ILE A 45 1.98 4.91 4.44
N ILE A 46 2.67 5.67 3.61
CA ILE A 46 3.86 6.43 4.03
C ILE A 46 3.48 7.44 5.11
N LEU A 47 2.45 8.26 4.89
CA LEU A 47 1.99 9.26 5.87
C LEU A 47 1.51 8.62 7.18
N SER A 48 0.92 7.43 7.10
CA SER A 48 0.53 6.63 8.27
C SER A 48 1.74 6.14 9.06
N VAL A 49 2.83 5.75 8.39
CA VAL A 49 4.08 5.29 9.04
C VAL A 49 4.78 6.45 9.74
N PHE A 50 4.76 7.65 9.13
CA PHE A 50 5.29 8.86 9.74
C PHE A 50 4.35 9.47 10.80
N GLY A 51 3.20 8.85 11.08
CA GLY A 51 2.27 9.28 12.12
C GLY A 51 1.50 10.57 11.79
N ILE A 52 1.56 11.04 10.54
CA ILE A 52 0.86 12.25 10.07
C ILE A 52 -0.64 11.98 9.90
N ILE A 53 -0.98 10.77 9.50
CA ILE A 53 -2.36 10.28 9.41
C ILE A 53 -2.49 9.17 10.44
N PRO A 54 -3.54 9.14 11.28
CA PRO A 54 -3.78 8.01 12.16
C PRO A 54 -4.05 6.78 11.28
N GLY A 55 -3.01 5.99 11.07
CA GLY A 55 -3.12 4.66 10.50
C GLY A 55 -4.11 3.90 11.35
N GLY A 56 -5.23 3.50 10.76
CA GLY A 56 -6.27 2.77 11.45
C GLY A 56 -5.64 1.69 12.33
N TYR A 57 -6.00 1.72 13.62
CA TYR A 57 -5.60 0.76 14.64
C TYR A 57 -5.65 -0.65 14.04
N LEU A 58 -4.51 -1.16 13.61
CA LEU A 58 -4.40 -2.56 13.25
C LEU A 58 -4.62 -3.30 14.57
N PRO A 59 -5.68 -4.13 14.69
CA PRO A 59 -5.95 -4.86 15.92
C PRO A 59 -4.74 -5.73 16.20
N HIS A 60 -4.03 -5.42 17.29
CA HIS A 60 -3.02 -6.31 17.83
C HIS A 60 -3.78 -7.52 18.36
N LEU A 61 -3.81 -8.60 17.56
CA LEU A 61 -4.22 -9.90 18.08
C LEU A 61 -3.13 -10.37 19.03
N ASN A 62 -3.31 -10.05 20.32
CA ASN A 62 -2.64 -10.73 21.42
C ASN A 62 -3.21 -12.15 21.47
N LEU A 63 -2.49 -13.08 20.84
CA LEU A 63 -2.61 -14.50 21.12
C LEU A 63 -1.69 -14.86 22.28
#